data_AF-A0A089YNK0-F1
#
_entry.id   AF-A0A089YNK0-F1
#
_cell.length_a   1.000
_cell.length_b   1.000
_cell.length_c   1.000
_cell.angle_alpha   90.00
_cell.angle_beta   90.00
_cell.angle_gamma   90.00
#
_symmetry.space_group_name_H-M   'P 1'
#
loop_
_entity.id
_entity.type
_entity.pdbx_description
1 polymer ?
#
loop_
_entity_poly.entity_id
_entity_poly.type
_entity_poly.pdbx_seq_one_letter_code
_entity_poly.pdbx_strand_id
1 'polypeptide(L)'
;MIDRMTHIIDELQALTGGDITLTRRLLEEVLRNCALDCENLLAIAPDDHPGMLDIAHRINGAARIVQARAVYEACQVLEASDPHDDLRPGRDALHLALVQLQTDLQRTLAKLDE
;
A
#
# COMPACT_ATOMS: atom_id res chain seq x y z
N MET A 1 -20.43 10.02 0.31
CA MET A 1 -19.01 9.63 0.28
C MET A 1 -18.92 8.33 1.07
N ILE A 2 -19.05 7.19 0.39
CA ILE A 2 -18.94 5.88 1.05
C ILE A 2 -17.50 5.76 1.55
N ASP A 3 -17.33 5.43 2.82
CA ASP A 3 -16.01 5.32 3.45
C ASP A 3 -15.21 4.21 2.73
N ARG A 4 -14.03 4.59 2.23
CA ARG A 4 -13.19 3.74 1.39
C ARG A 4 -12.76 2.45 2.12
N MET A 5 -12.68 2.50 3.45
CA MET A 5 -12.41 1.33 4.29
C MET A 5 -13.56 0.33 4.32
N THR A 6 -14.82 0.80 4.32
CA THR A 6 -15.99 -0.08 4.35
C THR A 6 -16.01 -1.00 3.13
N HIS A 7 -15.68 -0.46 1.95
CA HIS A 7 -15.63 -1.24 0.72
C HIS A 7 -14.54 -2.32 0.72
N ILE A 8 -13.38 -2.05 1.34
CA ILE A 8 -12.28 -3.03 1.44
C ILE A 8 -12.69 -4.20 2.35
N ILE A 9 -13.40 -3.93 3.44
CA ILE A 9 -13.88 -4.98 4.35
C ILE A 9 -14.91 -5.86 3.63
N ASP A 10 -15.86 -5.26 2.91
CA ASP A 10 -16.90 -6.00 2.19
C ASP A 10 -16.29 -6.94 1.13
N GLU A 11 -15.27 -6.48 0.40
CA GLU A 11 -14.54 -7.31 -0.57
C GLU A 11 -13.74 -8.44 0.08
N LEU A 12 -13.05 -8.15 1.18
CA LEU A 12 -12.30 -9.16 1.90
C LEU A 12 -13.23 -10.19 2.54
N GLN A 13 -14.39 -9.77 3.06
CA GLN A 13 -15.43 -10.68 3.54
C GLN A 13 -15.99 -11.53 2.40
N ALA A 14 -16.23 -10.97 1.22
CA ALA A 14 -16.64 -11.74 0.05
C ALA A 14 -15.60 -12.80 -0.34
N LEU A 15 -14.30 -12.46 -0.28
CA LEU A 15 -13.19 -13.38 -0.55
C LEU A 15 -13.04 -14.49 0.50
N THR A 16 -13.39 -14.21 1.76
CA THR A 16 -13.28 -15.17 2.87
C THR A 16 -14.59 -15.90 3.17
N GLY A 17 -15.64 -15.69 2.37
CA GLY A 17 -16.95 -16.27 2.61
C GLY A 17 -17.64 -15.76 3.88
N GLY A 18 -17.32 -14.54 4.31
CA GLY A 18 -17.83 -13.91 5.53
C GLY A 18 -17.10 -14.34 6.81
N ASP A 19 -16.03 -15.14 6.71
CA ASP A 19 -15.24 -15.54 7.87
C ASP A 19 -14.39 -14.36 8.37
N ILE A 20 -14.82 -13.79 9.48
CA ILE A 20 -14.18 -12.64 10.13
C ILE A 20 -12.74 -12.93 10.58
N THR A 21 -12.44 -14.18 10.95
CA THR A 21 -11.09 -14.59 11.36
C THR A 21 -10.16 -14.61 10.16
N LEU A 22 -10.62 -15.11 9.02
CA LEU A 22 -9.86 -15.07 7.77
C LEU A 22 -9.72 -13.64 7.25
N THR A 23 -10.77 -12.82 7.32
CA THR A 23 -10.71 -11.39 6.94
C THR A 23 -9.66 -10.66 7.77
N ARG A 24 -9.64 -10.88 9.09
CA ARG A 24 -8.63 -10.30 9.97
C ARG A 24 -7.22 -10.72 9.58
N ARG A 25 -6.97 -12.02 9.36
CA ARG A 25 -5.65 -12.54 8.97
C ARG A 25 -5.13 -11.92 7.68
N LEU A 26 -6.01 -11.76 6.69
CA LEU A 26 -5.67 -11.09 5.43
C LEU A 26 -5.30 -9.62 5.67
N LEU A 27 -6.09 -8.88 6.45
CA LEU A 27 -5.79 -7.49 6.80
C LEU A 27 -4.46 -7.34 7.54
N GLU A 28 -4.17 -8.22 8.49
CA GLU A 28 -2.88 -8.26 9.19
C GLU A 28 -1.71 -8.55 8.23
N GLU A 29 -1.90 -9.44 7.25
CA GLU A 29 -0.91 -9.74 6.22
C GLU A 29 -0.64 -8.55 5.31
N VAL A 30 -1.70 -7.87 4.86
CA VAL A 30 -1.59 -6.63 4.09
C VAL A 30 -0.85 -5.56 4.89
N LEU A 31 -1.17 -5.39 6.18
CA LEU A 31 -0.50 -4.43 7.05
C LEU A 31 1.00 -4.74 7.18
N ARG A 32 1.36 -6.01 7.39
CA ARG A 32 2.76 -6.45 7.45
C ARG A 32 3.50 -6.16 6.15
N ASN A 33 2.90 -6.49 5.01
CA ASN A 33 3.50 -6.25 3.69
C ASN A 33 3.69 -4.75 3.43
N CYS A 34 2.70 -3.92 3.78
CA CYS A 34 2.78 -2.47 3.64
C CYS A 34 3.89 -1.85 4.51
N ALA A 35 4.08 -2.37 5.73
CA ALA A 35 5.19 -1.95 6.60
C ALA A 35 6.55 -2.30 5.99
N LEU A 36 6.69 -3.53 5.47
CA LEU A 36 7.90 -3.98 4.80
C LEU A 36 8.20 -3.17 3.52
N ASP A 37 7.17 -2.83 2.74
CA ASP A 37 7.29 -1.99 1.56
C ASP A 37 7.78 -0.57 1.91
N CYS A 38 7.29 0.01 3.02
CA CYS A 38 7.81 1.26 3.56
C CYS A 38 9.30 1.17 3.93
N GLU A 39 9.69 0.13 4.66
CA GLU A 39 11.09 -0.07 5.06
C GLU A 39 12.01 -0.22 3.83
N ASN A 40 11.59 -1.02 2.86
CA ASN A 40 12.33 -1.22 1.61
C ASN A 40 12.45 0.09 0.81
N LEU A 41 11.37 0.86 0.69
CA LEU A 41 11.38 2.16 0.03
C LEU A 41 12.37 3.13 0.69
N LEU A 42 12.40 3.16 2.03
CA LEU A 42 13.29 4.05 2.77
C LEU A 42 14.76 3.64 2.69
N ALA A 43 15.05 2.34 2.50
CA ALA A 43 16.40 1.80 2.36
C ALA A 43 17.05 2.12 1.00
N ILE A 44 16.26 2.46 -0.03
CA ILE A 44 16.76 2.84 -1.36
C ILE A 44 17.36 4.25 -1.30
N ALA A 45 18.50 4.45 -1.94
CA ALA A 45 19.11 5.77 -2.04
C ALA A 45 18.22 6.70 -2.88
N PRO A 46 18.05 7.99 -2.51
CA PRO A 46 17.14 8.89 -3.23
C PRO A 46 17.43 9.06 -4.73
N ASP A 47 18.67 8.78 -5.16
CA ASP A 47 19.19 8.86 -6.52
C ASP A 47 19.30 7.50 -7.23
N ASP A 48 18.93 6.40 -6.56
CA ASP A 48 18.91 5.05 -7.15
C ASP A 48 17.61 4.83 -7.94
N HIS A 49 17.61 5.33 -9.18
CA HIS A 49 16.48 5.19 -10.11
C HIS A 49 16.08 3.73 -10.36
N PRO A 50 17.00 2.79 -10.67
CA PRO A 50 16.66 1.38 -10.81
C PRO A 50 16.01 0.79 -9.56
N GLY A 51 16.56 1.07 -8.38
CA GLY A 51 15.97 0.62 -7.11
C GLY A 51 14.56 1.17 -6.89
N MET A 52 14.34 2.46 -7.23
CA MET A 52 13.04 3.12 -7.11
C MET A 52 11.99 2.53 -8.06
N LEU A 53 12.38 2.20 -9.30
CA LEU A 53 11.52 1.51 -10.26
C LEU A 53 11.13 0.11 -9.78
N ASP A 54 12.10 -0.66 -9.31
CA ASP A 54 11.88 -2.04 -8.86
C ASP A 54 10.91 -2.10 -7.67
N ILE A 55 11.06 -1.19 -6.70
CA ILE A 55 10.17 -1.15 -5.54
C ILE A 55 8.78 -0.64 -5.93
N ALA A 56 8.68 0.38 -6.79
CA ALA A 56 7.40 0.91 -7.26
C ALA A 56 6.61 -0.17 -8.00
N HIS A 57 7.26 -0.90 -8.91
CA HIS A 57 6.65 -2.00 -9.66
C HIS A 57 6.17 -3.14 -8.76
N ARG A 58 6.98 -3.52 -7.77
CA ARG A 58 6.62 -4.56 -6.80
C ARG A 58 5.40 -4.18 -5.97
N ILE A 59 5.42 -2.96 -5.43
CA ILE A 59 4.31 -2.42 -4.62
C ILE A 59 3.05 -2.31 -5.49
N ASN A 60 3.17 -1.87 -6.74
CA ASN A 60 2.05 -1.75 -7.67
C ASN A 60 1.34 -3.10 -7.89
N GLY A 61 2.13 -4.18 -8.05
CA GLY A 61 1.63 -5.55 -8.14
C GLY A 61 0.82 -5.98 -6.91
N ALA A 62 1.27 -5.61 -5.70
CA ALA A 62 0.61 -5.95 -4.43
C ALA A 62 -0.59 -5.03 -4.11
N ALA A 63 -0.50 -3.74 -4.42
CA ALA A 63 -1.50 -2.72 -4.11
C ALA A 63 -2.83 -2.93 -4.84
N ARG A 64 -2.82 -3.64 -5.98
CA ARG A 64 -4.02 -4.05 -6.71
C ARG A 64 -4.98 -4.90 -5.89
N ILE A 65 -4.49 -5.64 -4.88
CA ILE A 65 -5.30 -6.54 -4.06
C ILE A 65 -6.12 -5.76 -3.01
N VAL A 66 -5.64 -4.58 -2.59
CA VAL A 66 -6.23 -3.80 -1.48
C VAL A 66 -6.79 -2.45 -1.93
N GLN A 67 -6.91 -2.24 -3.24
CA GLN A 67 -7.44 -1.03 -3.89
C GLN A 67 -6.88 0.28 -3.32
N ALA A 68 -5.58 0.27 -3.00
CA ALA A 68 -4.87 1.42 -2.49
C ALA A 68 -4.49 2.40 -3.63
N ARG A 69 -5.50 2.98 -4.30
CA ARG A 69 -5.39 4.05 -5.31
C ARG A 69 -4.27 5.07 -5.10
N ALA A 70 -4.10 5.64 -3.90
CA ALA A 70 -3.02 6.60 -3.65
C ALA A 70 -1.62 5.98 -3.78
N VAL A 71 -1.44 4.74 -3.30
CA VAL A 71 -0.20 3.97 -3.48
C VAL A 71 0.00 3.63 -4.96
N TYR A 72 -1.05 3.19 -5.64
CA TYR A 72 -1.04 2.89 -7.07
C TYR A 72 -0.68 4.11 -7.94
N GLU A 73 -1.26 5.28 -7.66
CA GLU A 73 -0.95 6.54 -8.36
C GLU A 73 0.49 6.96 -8.12
N ALA A 74 1.00 6.86 -6.89
CA ALA A 74 2.39 7.17 -6.58
C ALA A 74 3.39 6.20 -7.25
N CYS A 75 3.07 4.89 -7.28
CA CYS A 75 3.87 3.90 -8.00
C CYS A 75 3.94 4.21 -9.51
N GLN A 76 2.83 4.55 -10.15
CA GLN A 76 2.83 4.89 -11.59
C GLN A 76 3.67 6.14 -11.89
N VAL A 77 3.65 7.15 -11.01
CA VAL A 77 4.49 8.35 -11.18
C VAL A 77 5.98 7.97 -11.15
N LEU A 78 6.38 7.12 -10.21
CA LEU A 78 7.75 6.63 -10.13
C LEU A 78 8.11 5.73 -11.32
N GLU A 79 7.19 4.86 -11.75
CA GLU A 79 7.38 3.98 -12.91
C GLU A 79 7.53 4.73 -14.23
N ALA A 80 6.95 5.93 -14.33
CA ALA A 80 7.03 6.77 -15.52
C ALA A 80 8.22 7.74 -15.51
N SER A 81 9.06 7.74 -14.47
CA SER A 81 10.20 8.66 -14.34
C SER A 81 11.41 8.25 -15.17
N ASP A 82 12.17 9.23 -15.66
CA ASP A 82 13.45 9.04 -16.32
C ASP A 82 14.63 9.01 -15.32
N PRO A 83 15.78 8.39 -15.67
CA PRO A 83 16.95 8.33 -14.77
C PRO A 83 17.54 9.67 -14.31
N HIS A 84 17.17 10.77 -14.98
CA HIS A 84 17.65 12.11 -14.67
C HIS A 84 16.63 12.94 -13.88
N ASP A 85 15.43 12.39 -13.63
CA ASP A 85 14.38 13.07 -12.90
C ASP A 85 14.70 13.14 -11.40
N ASP A 86 14.17 14.15 -10.74
CA ASP A 86 14.16 14.19 -9.28
C ASP A 86 13.10 13.23 -8.74
N LEU A 87 13.54 12.11 -8.18
CA LEU A 87 12.65 11.06 -7.65
C LEU A 87 12.12 11.36 -6.26
N ARG A 88 12.67 12.37 -5.56
CA ARG A 88 12.29 12.68 -4.16
C ARG A 88 10.79 12.96 -4.00
N PRO A 89 10.13 13.77 -4.85
CA PRO A 89 8.70 14.02 -4.73
C PRO A 89 7.86 12.75 -4.90
N GLY A 90 8.21 11.88 -5.85
CA GLY A 90 7.51 10.61 -6.07
C GLY A 90 7.71 9.63 -4.92
N ARG A 91 8.95 9.53 -4.41
CA ARG A 91 9.31 8.73 -3.23
C ARG A 91 8.53 9.20 -2.00
N ASP A 92 8.50 10.50 -1.74
CA ASP A 92 7.81 11.08 -0.59
C ASP A 92 6.29 10.85 -0.68
N ALA A 93 5.72 11.00 -1.87
CA ALA A 93 4.30 10.71 -2.12
C ALA A 93 3.98 9.23 -1.89
N LEU A 94 4.83 8.31 -2.36
CA LEU A 94 4.65 6.87 -2.15
C LEU A 94 4.77 6.52 -0.67
N HIS A 95 5.78 7.04 0.03
CA HIS A 95 5.96 6.83 1.46
C HIS A 95 4.75 7.33 2.27
N LEU A 96 4.26 8.54 1.98
CA LEU A 96 3.06 9.09 2.63
C LEU A 96 1.83 8.21 2.38
N ALA A 97 1.64 7.75 1.14
CA ALA A 97 0.51 6.89 0.79
C ALA A 97 0.56 5.54 1.53
N LEU A 98 1.74 4.94 1.67
CA LEU A 98 1.93 3.70 2.43
C LEU A 98 1.65 3.91 3.92
N VAL A 99 2.17 4.97 4.54
CA VAL A 99 1.91 5.29 5.96
C VAL A 99 0.40 5.51 6.21
N GLN A 100 -0.28 6.21 5.31
CA GLN A 100 -1.72 6.42 5.40
C GLN A 100 -2.48 5.08 5.31
N LEU A 101 -2.09 4.21 4.38
CA LEU A 101 -2.68 2.88 4.23
C LEU A 101 -2.47 2.03 5.50
N GLN A 102 -1.28 2.05 6.11
CA GLN A 102 -1.02 1.34 7.37
C GLN A 102 -1.94 1.83 8.49
N THR A 103 -2.09 3.14 8.63
CA THR A 103 -2.96 3.75 9.65
C THR A 103 -4.41 3.32 9.45
N ASP A 104 -4.86 3.30 8.20
CA ASP A 104 -6.22 2.93 7.83
C ASP A 104 -6.51 1.44 8.08
N LEU A 105 -5.55 0.56 7.76
CA LEU A 105 -5.62 -0.88 8.07
C LEU A 105 -5.64 -1.14 9.58
N GLN A 106 -4.81 -0.44 10.36
CA GLN A 106 -4.78 -0.55 11.82
C GLN A 106 -6.11 -0.14 12.45
N ARG A 107 -6.71 0.97 11.98
CA ARG A 107 -8.04 1.40 12.45
C ARG A 107 -9.12 0.37 12.09
N THR A 108 -9.07 -0.21 10.90
CA THR A 108 -10.00 -1.26 10.49
C THR A 108 -9.87 -2.49 11.37
N LEU A 109 -8.65 -2.96 11.62
CA LEU A 109 -8.39 -4.09 12.51
C LEU A 109 -8.93 -3.84 13.92
N ALA A 110 -8.69 -2.66 14.49
CA ALA A 110 -9.21 -2.30 15.81
C ALA A 110 -10.75 -2.34 15.88
N LYS A 111 -11.44 -1.91 14.81
CA LYS A 111 -12.91 -1.99 14.73
C LYS A 111 -13.45 -3.41 14.59
N LEU A 112 -12.65 -4.37 14.11
CA LEU A 112 -13.06 -5.77 14.05
C LEU A 112 -12.96 -6.48 15.40
N ASP A 113 -12.22 -5.89 16.36
CA ASP A 113 -12.09 -6.40 17.73
C ASP A 113 -13.18 -5.85 18.67
N GLU A 114 -14.01 -4.89 18.21
CA GLU A 114 -15.17 -4.31 18.92
C GLU A 114 -16.47 -5.09 18.67
#